data_AF-A0A420NKE7-F1
#
_entry.id   AF-A0A420NKE7-F1
#
_cell.length_a   1.000
_cell.length_b   1.000
_cell.length_c   1.000
_cell.angle_alpha   90.00
_cell.angle_beta   90.00
_cell.angle_gamma   90.00
#
_symmetry.space_group_name_H-M   'P 1'
#
loop_
_entity.id
_entity.type
_entity.pdbx_description
1 polymer ?
#
loop_
_entity_poly.entity_id
_entity_poly.type
_entity_poly.pdbx_seq_one_letter_code
_entity_poly.pdbx_strand_id
1 'polypeptide(L)'
;MGPEQDRNSVEVIRKVLDYDTPDFTHYIDQIVEPLVNRSLTWASNYGNHDHNYNIAGDDILDREQMWPGSRTQKMVNETMSGTTNYYLAVYPANCSDTTDCSPRLLLWFFDSRGGNYYQGNSQQN
;
A
#
# COMPACT_ATOMS: atom_id res chain seq x y z
N MET A 1 -12.85 -37.87 -8.40
CA MET A 1 -13.23 -36.59 -7.76
C MET A 1 -12.04 -36.16 -6.92
N GLY A 2 -11.22 -35.26 -7.44
CA GLY A 2 -9.88 -35.02 -6.93
C GLY A 2 -9.21 -33.78 -7.54
N PRO A 3 -7.97 -33.49 -7.14
CA PRO A 3 -7.27 -32.20 -7.28
C PRO A 3 -7.14 -31.63 -8.70
N GLU A 4 -7.37 -32.44 -9.74
CA GLU A 4 -7.41 -31.94 -11.12
C GLU A 4 -8.67 -31.11 -11.41
N GLN A 5 -9.81 -31.42 -10.79
CA GLN A 5 -11.03 -30.65 -10.97
C GLN A 5 -10.91 -29.26 -10.34
N ASP A 6 -10.17 -29.14 -9.24
CA ASP A 6 -9.83 -27.86 -8.60
C ASP A 6 -8.82 -27.07 -9.46
N ARG A 7 -7.80 -27.73 -10.04
CA ARG A 7 -6.87 -27.08 -10.96
C ARG A 7 -7.56 -26.50 -12.18
N ASN A 8 -8.47 -27.27 -12.80
CA ASN A 8 -9.22 -26.82 -13.96
C ASN A 8 -10.19 -25.69 -13.59
N SER A 9 -10.75 -25.70 -12.38
CA SER A 9 -11.60 -24.61 -11.88
C SER A 9 -10.80 -23.32 -11.67
N VAL A 10 -9.59 -23.41 -11.12
CA VAL A 10 -8.69 -22.25 -10.95
C VAL A 10 -8.20 -21.73 -12.30
N GLU A 11 -7.92 -22.60 -13.28
CA GLU A 11 -7.48 -22.19 -14.61
C GLU A 11 -8.60 -21.51 -15.41
N VAL A 12 -9.83 -22.00 -15.30
CA VAL A 12 -11.02 -21.39 -15.91
C VAL A 12 -11.32 -20.04 -15.27
N ILE A 13 -11.27 -19.94 -13.94
CA ILE A 13 -11.43 -18.66 -13.24
C ILE A 13 -10.29 -17.69 -13.64
N ARG A 14 -9.05 -18.15 -13.76
CA ARG A 14 -7.94 -17.33 -14.30
C ARG A 14 -8.23 -16.82 -15.71
N LYS A 15 -8.63 -17.67 -16.65
CA LYS A 15 -8.95 -17.24 -18.03
C LYS A 15 -10.15 -16.30 -18.11
N VAL A 16 -11.11 -16.41 -17.19
CA VAL A 16 -12.26 -15.49 -17.08
C VAL A 16 -11.85 -14.16 -16.44
N LEU A 17 -10.90 -14.17 -15.50
CA LEU A 17 -10.38 -12.98 -14.81
C LEU A 17 -9.21 -12.29 -15.55
N ASP A 18 -8.53 -12.98 -16.47
CA ASP A 18 -7.49 -12.40 -17.33
C ASP A 18 -8.09 -11.39 -18.33
N TYR A 19 -9.42 -11.34 -18.48
CA TYR A 19 -10.13 -10.37 -19.33
C TYR A 19 -10.44 -9.05 -18.61
N ASP A 20 -10.49 -9.06 -17.27
CA ASP A 20 -10.66 -7.89 -16.41
C ASP A 20 -9.70 -8.06 -15.24
N THR A 21 -8.46 -7.58 -15.35
CA THR A 21 -7.61 -7.42 -14.16
C THR A 21 -8.36 -6.48 -13.22
N PRO A 22 -8.90 -6.94 -12.08
CA PRO A 22 -9.69 -6.07 -11.24
C PRO A 22 -8.72 -5.05 -10.64
N ASP A 23 -8.95 -3.77 -10.92
CA ASP A 23 -8.24 -2.70 -10.22
C ASP A 23 -8.76 -2.67 -8.79
N PHE A 24 -8.10 -3.40 -7.89
CA PHE A 24 -8.46 -3.44 -6.48
C PHE A 24 -8.13 -2.12 -5.74
N THR A 25 -7.42 -1.18 -6.38
CA THR A 25 -7.07 0.09 -5.75
C THR A 25 -8.29 0.99 -5.55
N HIS A 26 -9.40 0.78 -6.27
CA HIS A 26 -10.64 1.54 -6.04
C HIS A 26 -11.22 1.36 -4.61
N TYR A 27 -10.89 0.25 -3.92
CA TYR A 27 -11.28 0.08 -2.51
C TYR A 27 -10.53 1.04 -1.58
N ILE A 28 -9.36 1.54 -1.98
CA ILE A 28 -8.64 2.59 -1.25
C ILE A 28 -9.53 3.83 -1.13
N ASP A 29 -10.27 4.19 -2.18
CA ASP A 29 -11.17 5.34 -2.14
C ASP A 29 -12.23 5.20 -1.05
N GLN A 30 -12.82 4.01 -0.91
CA GLN A 30 -13.82 3.73 0.12
C GLN A 30 -13.23 3.82 1.53
N ILE A 31 -11.97 3.43 1.70
CA ILE A 31 -11.27 3.48 2.99
C ILE A 31 -10.92 4.93 3.36
N VAL A 32 -10.43 5.73 2.40
CA VAL A 32 -9.94 7.09 2.68
C VAL A 32 -11.04 8.15 2.62
N GLU A 33 -12.15 7.92 1.92
CA GLU A 33 -13.30 8.83 1.82
C GLU A 33 -13.71 9.44 3.18
N PRO A 34 -13.93 8.67 4.26
CA PRO A 34 -14.30 9.26 5.55
C PRO A 34 -13.20 10.13 6.17
N LEU A 35 -11.93 9.88 5.86
CA LEU A 35 -10.80 10.70 6.34
C LEU A 35 -10.73 12.02 5.57
N VAL A 36 -10.87 11.94 4.25
CA VAL A 36 -10.90 13.10 3.34
C VAL A 36 -12.07 14.03 3.69
N ASN A 37 -13.28 13.47 3.83
CA ASN A 37 -14.49 14.23 4.20
C ASN A 37 -14.37 14.96 5.54
N ARG A 38 -13.48 14.50 6.42
CA ARG A 38 -13.23 15.08 7.74
C ARG A 38 -11.94 15.91 7.80
N SER A 39 -11.24 16.09 6.67
CA SER A 39 -9.95 16.78 6.60
C SER A 39 -8.91 16.21 7.57
N LEU A 40 -8.92 14.89 7.77
CA LEU A 40 -7.95 14.20 8.61
C LEU A 40 -6.75 13.76 7.76
N THR A 41 -5.55 13.92 8.31
CA THR A 41 -4.34 13.36 7.70
C THR A 41 -4.16 11.91 8.15
N TRP A 42 -3.61 11.07 7.27
CA TRP A 42 -3.27 9.68 7.60
C TRP A 42 -1.92 9.29 7.05
N ALA A 43 -1.41 8.18 7.54
CA ALA A 43 -0.19 7.53 7.12
C ALA A 43 -0.40 6.02 7.25
N SER A 44 0.03 5.26 6.27
CA SER A 44 -0.16 3.81 6.19
C SER A 44 1.18 3.09 6.02
N ASN A 45 1.22 1.80 6.37
CA ASN A 45 2.26 0.89 5.89
C ASN A 45 1.59 -0.28 5.17
N TYR A 46 2.28 -0.86 4.19
CA TYR A 46 1.79 -2.02 3.45
C TYR A 46 2.52 -3.26 3.95
N GLY A 47 1.75 -4.25 4.37
CA GLY A 47 2.28 -5.51 4.86
C GLY A 47 2.36 -6.56 3.75
N ASN A 48 2.76 -7.76 4.13
CA ASN A 48 2.84 -8.92 3.25
C ASN A 48 1.47 -9.35 2.67
N HIS A 49 0.36 -8.92 3.26
CA HIS A 49 -0.99 -9.22 2.77
C HIS A 49 -1.52 -8.19 1.75
N ASP A 50 -0.90 -7.03 1.68
CA ASP A 50 -1.22 -5.98 0.70
C ASP A 50 -0.46 -6.20 -0.63
N HIS A 51 0.44 -7.18 -0.66
CA HIS A 51 1.20 -7.61 -1.82
C HIS A 51 0.62 -8.93 -2.37
N ASN A 52 -0.13 -8.84 -3.47
CA ASN A 52 -0.73 -10.00 -4.12
C ASN A 52 -0.39 -10.02 -5.61
N TYR A 53 -0.66 -11.15 -6.28
CA TYR A 53 -0.39 -11.36 -7.70
C TYR A 53 -0.93 -10.22 -8.59
N ASN A 54 -2.04 -9.59 -8.20
CA ASN A 54 -2.70 -8.51 -8.94
C ASN A 54 -2.56 -7.12 -8.30
N ILE A 55 -1.79 -6.96 -7.22
CA ILE A 55 -1.69 -5.69 -6.47
C ILE A 55 -0.22 -5.42 -6.16
N ALA A 56 0.35 -4.38 -6.77
CA ALA A 56 1.65 -3.86 -6.36
C ALA A 56 1.46 -2.82 -5.24
N GLY A 57 2.33 -2.82 -4.22
CA GLY A 57 2.30 -1.81 -3.17
C GLY A 57 2.45 -0.39 -3.74
N ASP A 58 3.22 -0.23 -4.81
CA ASP A 58 3.38 1.06 -5.50
C ASP A 58 2.05 1.56 -6.10
N ASP A 59 1.18 0.68 -6.60
CA ASP A 59 -0.15 1.08 -7.11
C ASP A 59 -1.06 1.55 -5.97
N ILE A 60 -0.96 0.92 -4.78
CA ILE A 60 -1.68 1.36 -3.57
C ILE A 60 -1.20 2.76 -3.16
N LEU A 61 0.13 2.98 -3.16
CA LEU A 61 0.72 4.28 -2.84
C LEU A 61 0.25 5.37 -3.80
N ASP A 62 0.35 5.09 -5.10
CA ASP A 62 -0.05 6.01 -6.14
C ASP A 62 -1.54 6.36 -6.02
N ARG A 63 -2.39 5.39 -5.68
CA ARG A 63 -3.83 5.64 -5.48
C ARG A 63 -4.11 6.48 -4.25
N GLU A 64 -3.53 6.16 -3.10
CA GLU A 64 -3.81 6.92 -1.87
C GLU A 64 -3.30 8.36 -1.95
N GLN A 65 -2.18 8.60 -2.66
CA GLN A 65 -1.60 9.93 -2.84
C GLN A 65 -2.42 10.83 -3.78
N MET A 66 -3.43 10.30 -4.47
CA MET A 66 -4.40 11.12 -5.20
C MET A 66 -5.30 11.93 -4.26
N TRP A 67 -5.42 11.51 -2.99
CA TRP A 67 -6.32 12.13 -2.02
C TRP A 67 -5.58 13.06 -1.05
N PRO A 68 -6.17 14.23 -0.72
CA PRO A 68 -5.54 15.17 0.20
C PRO A 68 -5.51 14.58 1.61
N GLY A 69 -4.40 14.77 2.32
CA GLY A 69 -4.22 14.30 3.69
C GLY A 69 -3.35 13.05 3.82
N SER A 70 -3.03 12.36 2.71
CA SER A 70 -2.03 11.30 2.71
C SER A 70 -0.67 11.86 3.12
N ARG A 71 -0.03 11.19 4.08
CA ARG A 71 1.35 11.43 4.53
C ARG A 71 2.25 10.22 4.26
N THR A 72 1.73 9.16 3.67
CA THR A 72 2.52 7.97 3.35
C THR A 72 3.55 8.27 2.29
N GLN A 73 4.76 7.73 2.45
CA GLN A 73 5.87 7.98 1.55
C GLN A 73 6.65 6.69 1.26
N LYS A 74 7.42 6.75 0.17
CA LYS A 74 8.46 5.80 -0.18
C LYS A 74 9.80 6.52 -0.14
N MET A 75 10.52 6.40 0.98
CA MET A 75 11.83 7.04 1.14
C MET A 75 13.00 6.11 0.81
N VAL A 76 12.73 4.81 0.65
CA VAL A 76 13.70 3.80 0.22
C VAL A 76 13.27 3.26 -1.14
N ASN A 77 14.13 3.43 -2.15
CA ASN A 77 13.86 3.00 -3.51
C ASN A 77 14.86 1.91 -3.94
N GLU A 78 14.80 0.77 -3.26
CA GLU A 78 15.62 -0.40 -3.55
C GLU A 78 14.73 -1.53 -4.06
N THR A 79 15.24 -2.34 -4.99
CA THR A 79 14.51 -3.51 -5.50
C THR A 79 14.18 -4.52 -4.40
N MET A 80 14.99 -4.50 -3.33
CA MET A 80 14.90 -5.34 -2.14
C MET A 80 14.33 -4.59 -0.91
N SER A 81 13.63 -3.45 -1.07
CA SER A 81 12.85 -2.81 0.01
C SER A 81 11.35 -2.94 -0.19
N GLY A 82 10.56 -2.90 0.89
CA GLY A 82 9.12 -2.73 0.81
C GLY A 82 8.75 -1.33 0.30
N THR A 83 7.52 -1.16 -0.20
CA THR A 83 7.07 0.11 -0.79
C THR A 83 7.06 1.25 0.23
N THR A 84 6.52 1.02 1.43
CA THR A 84 6.29 2.09 2.43
C THR A 84 7.30 2.07 3.56
N ASN A 85 8.58 2.25 3.22
CA ASN A 85 9.65 2.48 4.19
C ASN A 85 9.98 3.97 4.27
N TYR A 86 9.57 4.61 5.38
CA TYR A 86 9.67 6.06 5.57
C TYR A 86 9.54 6.46 7.05
N TYR A 87 9.77 7.73 7.35
CA TYR A 87 9.47 8.31 8.65
C TYR A 87 8.62 9.57 8.52
N LEU A 88 7.87 9.90 9.57
CA LEU A 88 7.15 11.16 9.70
C LEU A 88 7.60 11.91 10.95
N ALA A 89 7.94 13.17 10.74
CA ALA A 89 8.22 14.13 11.80
C ALA A 89 6.91 14.74 12.31
N VAL A 90 6.66 14.61 13.61
CA VAL A 90 5.49 15.20 14.28
C VAL A 90 5.94 16.45 15.02
N TYR A 91 5.37 17.57 14.62
CA TYR A 91 5.68 18.90 15.12
C TYR A 91 4.73 19.33 16.24
N PRO A 92 5.11 20.31 17.06
CA PRO A 92 4.20 20.94 18.03
C PRO A 92 2.93 21.47 17.36
N ALA A 93 1.78 21.38 18.04
CA ALA A 93 0.50 21.86 17.50
C ALA A 93 0.47 23.37 17.21
N ASN A 94 1.32 24.16 17.89
CA ASN A 94 1.46 25.60 17.66
C ASN A 94 2.55 25.93 16.61
N CYS A 95 3.10 24.94 15.94
CA CYS A 95 4.06 25.15 14.86
C CYS A 95 3.33 25.50 13.56
N SER A 96 3.48 26.74 13.09
CA SER A 96 2.91 27.22 11.83
C SER A 96 3.83 27.01 10.64
N ASP A 97 5.14 26.96 10.87
CA ASP A 97 6.17 26.68 9.86
C ASP A 97 7.16 25.64 10.39
N THR A 98 7.26 24.52 9.70
CA THR A 98 8.14 23.41 10.10
C THR A 98 9.62 23.73 9.96
N THR A 99 10.03 24.78 9.23
CA THR A 99 11.45 25.19 9.15
C THR A 99 11.94 25.84 10.45
N ASP A 100 11.03 26.40 11.24
CA ASP A 100 11.34 27.14 12.47
C ASP A 100 11.10 26.30 13.74
N CYS A 101 10.68 25.04 13.56
CA CYS A 101 10.35 24.14 14.65
C CYS A 101 11.21 22.88 14.61
N SER A 102 11.53 22.34 15.79
CA SER A 102 12.04 20.98 15.91
C SER A 102 10.91 19.98 16.10
N PRO A 103 10.96 18.80 15.45
CA PRO A 103 9.98 17.74 15.69
C PRO A 103 10.09 17.23 17.13
N ARG A 104 8.96 16.82 17.71
CA ARG A 104 8.89 16.23 19.06
C ARG A 104 8.80 14.72 19.05
N LEU A 105 8.41 14.14 17.92
CA LEU A 105 8.29 12.70 17.74
C LEU A 105 8.64 12.36 16.29
N LEU A 106 9.36 11.26 16.11
CA LEU A 106 9.54 10.62 14.80
C LEU A 106 8.75 9.32 14.82
N LEU A 107 7.82 9.18 13.87
CA LEU A 107 7.12 7.93 13.60
C LEU A 107 7.86 7.19 12.49
N TRP A 108 8.30 5.97 12.75
CA TRP A 108 8.96 5.12 11.77
C TRP A 108 7.98 4.09 11.23
N PHE A 109 7.88 4.02 9.91
CA PHE A 109 7.05 3.06 9.20
C PHE A 109 7.98 2.08 8.49
N PHE A 110 7.80 0.81 8.82
CA PHE A 110 8.62 -0.27 8.26
C PHE A 110 7.71 -1.25 7.53
N ASP A 111 7.97 -1.37 6.23
CA ASP A 111 7.46 -2.42 5.36
C ASP A 111 8.59 -3.41 5.16
N SER A 112 8.51 -4.51 5.89
CA SER A 112 9.51 -5.58 5.90
C SER A 112 9.54 -6.39 4.61
N ARG A 113 8.66 -6.10 3.64
CA ARG A 113 8.33 -6.97 2.51
C ARG A 113 7.59 -8.23 2.94
N GLY A 114 7.34 -9.09 1.96
CA GLY A 114 6.61 -10.35 2.08
C GLY A 114 5.41 -10.39 1.14
N GLY A 115 4.75 -11.55 1.05
CA GLY A 115 3.65 -11.74 0.09
C GLY A 115 4.17 -12.19 -1.28
N ASN A 116 3.48 -11.83 -2.36
CA ASN A 116 3.88 -12.19 -3.73
C ASN A 116 4.38 -10.96 -4.50
N TYR A 117 5.34 -11.15 -5.41
CA TYR A 117 5.62 -10.13 -6.42
C TYR A 117 4.39 -9.96 -7.34
N TYR A 118 4.16 -8.75 -7.83
CA TYR A 118 3.16 -8.51 -8.87
C TYR A 118 3.43 -9.41 -10.07
N GLN A 119 2.43 -10.18 -10.48
CA GLN A 119 2.53 -11.21 -11.51
C GLN A 119 3.68 -12.22 -11.33
N GLY A 120 4.15 -12.44 -10.10
CA GLY A 120 5.37 -13.19 -9.82
C GLY A 120 5.26 -14.20 -8.67
N ASN A 121 6.41 -14.74 -8.27
CA ASN A 121 6.53 -15.71 -7.17
C ASN A 121 6.50 -15.01 -5.80
N SER A 122 6.46 -15.78 -4.72
CA SER A 122 6.55 -15.26 -3.35
C SER A 122 7.87 -14.50 -3.14
N GLN A 123 7.78 -13.38 -2.44
CA GLN A 123 8.96 -12.59 -2.06
C GLN A 123 9.77 -13.38 -1.03
N GLN A 124 11.11 -13.34 -1.14
CA GLN A 124 11.98 -13.92 -0.10
C GLN A 124 11.99 -13.00 1.12
N ASN A 125 11.76 -13.60 2.30
CA ASN A 125 11.86 -12.94 3.60
C ASN A 125 13.32 -12.67 3.97
#